data_AF-A0A3C2CUA9-F1
#
_entry.id   AF-A0A3C2CUA9-F1
#
_cell.length_a   1.000
_cell.length_b   1.000
_cell.length_c   1.000
_cell.angle_alpha   90.00
_cell.angle_beta   90.00
_cell.angle_gamma   90.00
#
_symmetry.space_group_name_H-M   'P 1'
#
loop_
_entity.id
_entity.type
_entity.pdbx_description
1 polymer ?
#
loop_
_entity_poly.entity_id
_entity_poly.type
_entity_poly.pdbx_seq_one_letter_code
_entity_poly.pdbx_strand_id
1 'polypeptide(L)'
;MKSNKDSSTLLYPFTCKIIHGAATALCTKSFFVIITIIERSGSNENRDIYGDLPILKTERLILRKISLDDVRDIHTYASNPEVSKFVSWDTHRSIGATEDYVSFIMELYRKGMIAPWGIEYREDSRLIGTIDFVSWKPEHKTAEIGYALSKDRNPFAIQ
;
A
#
# COMPACT_ATOMS: atom_id res chain seq x y z
N MET A 1 21.31 33.67 30.18
CA MET A 1 22.27 33.70 29.05
C MET A 1 22.04 32.44 28.22
N LYS A 2 21.47 32.57 27.01
CA LYS A 2 21.42 31.69 25.80
C LYS A 2 21.34 30.15 26.00
N SER A 3 20.59 29.33 25.25
CA SER A 3 19.76 29.43 24.03
C SER A 3 19.26 27.98 23.79
N ASN A 4 17.96 27.68 23.86
CA ASN A 4 17.04 27.42 22.75
C ASN A 4 17.40 26.27 21.78
N LYS A 5 16.62 25.17 21.78
CA LYS A 5 15.69 24.82 20.67
C LYS A 5 14.87 23.54 20.94
N ASP A 6 13.56 23.72 20.86
CA ASP A 6 12.51 22.71 20.69
C ASP A 6 12.76 21.73 19.54
N SER A 7 12.32 20.48 19.71
CA SER A 7 11.41 19.81 18.77
C SER A 7 10.82 18.56 19.43
N SER A 8 9.70 18.79 20.12
CA SER A 8 8.52 17.91 20.24
C SER A 8 8.66 16.45 19.79
N THR A 9 8.85 15.56 20.76
CA THR A 9 8.37 14.17 20.70
C THR A 9 6.85 14.20 20.68
N LEU A 10 6.25 14.21 19.50
CA LEU A 10 4.82 13.97 19.35
C LEU A 10 4.58 12.46 19.53
N LEU A 11 3.93 12.10 20.63
CA LEU A 11 3.31 10.79 20.83
C LEU A 11 2.15 10.65 19.84
N TYR A 12 2.35 9.86 18.78
CA TYR A 12 1.31 9.55 17.79
C TYR A 12 0.48 8.35 18.26
N PRO A 13 -0.85 8.37 18.11
CA PRO A 13 -1.73 7.39 18.75
C PRO A 13 -1.79 6.01 18.07
N PHE A 14 -1.17 5.80 16.89
CA PHE A 14 -1.20 4.53 16.18
C PHE A 14 0.17 3.87 16.07
N THR A 15 0.28 2.62 16.52
CA THR A 15 1.51 1.83 16.37
C THR A 15 1.44 1.08 15.05
N CYS A 16 2.21 1.50 14.04
CA CYS A 16 2.35 0.78 12.78
C CYS A 16 3.40 -0.32 12.95
N LYS A 17 3.00 -1.59 12.97
CA LYS A 17 3.94 -2.72 12.87
C LYS A 17 4.17 -3.00 11.39
N ILE A 18 5.34 -2.62 10.88
CA ILE A 18 5.80 -3.02 9.54
C ILE A 18 6.44 -4.40 9.71
N ILE A 19 5.83 -5.46 9.16
CA ILE A 19 6.39 -6.81 9.23
C ILE A 19 6.99 -7.15 7.85
N HIS A 20 8.27 -7.52 7.86
CA HIS A 20 9.13 -7.99 6.75
C HIS A 20 9.89 -6.94 5.91
N GLY A 21 11.18 -6.79 6.23
CA GLY A 21 12.25 -7.17 5.29
C GLY A 21 12.71 -6.21 4.19
N ALA A 22 12.39 -4.91 4.23
CA ALA A 22 13.13 -3.86 3.50
C ALA A 22 12.83 -2.46 4.06
N ALA A 23 12.75 -2.33 5.39
CA ALA A 23 12.35 -1.10 6.05
C ALA A 23 13.55 -0.17 6.33
N THR A 24 14.20 0.30 5.26
CA THR A 24 15.06 1.49 5.35
C THR A 24 14.97 2.41 4.13
N ALA A 25 14.42 1.96 2.99
CA ALA A 25 14.42 2.74 1.74
C ALA A 25 13.07 3.39 1.35
N LEU A 26 11.94 2.95 1.93
CA LEU A 26 10.62 3.62 1.72
C LEU A 26 10.22 4.56 2.86
N CYS A 27 11.00 4.62 3.93
CA CYS A 27 10.75 5.47 5.08
C CYS A 27 11.35 6.86 4.85
N THR A 28 10.64 7.76 4.17
CA THR A 28 10.94 9.20 4.35
C THR A 28 9.74 10.14 4.22
N LYS A 29 8.73 9.92 3.35
CA LYS A 29 7.54 10.80 3.30
C LYS A 29 6.22 10.13 2.89
N SER A 30 6.27 9.05 2.09
CA SER A 30 5.07 8.45 1.50
C SER A 30 4.19 7.69 2.50
N PHE A 31 4.78 7.01 3.49
CA PHE A 31 4.02 6.31 4.54
C PHE A 31 3.29 7.27 5.50
N PHE A 32 3.81 8.49 5.68
CA PHE A 32 3.18 9.51 6.52
C PHE A 32 1.83 9.95 5.94
N VAL A 33 1.69 9.95 4.61
CA VAL A 33 0.45 10.34 3.91
C VAL A 33 -0.67 9.32 4.15
N ILE A 34 -0.39 8.02 4.05
CA ILE A 34 -1.37 6.95 4.31
C ILE A 34 -1.86 7.03 5.76
N ILE A 35 -0.95 7.21 6.72
CA ILE A 35 -1.28 7.39 8.14
C ILE A 35 -2.07 8.69 8.38
N THR A 36 -1.78 9.77 7.67
CA THR A 36 -2.50 11.05 7.82
C THR A 36 -3.95 10.96 7.30
N ILE A 37 -4.21 10.17 6.25
CA ILE A 37 -5.56 9.96 5.71
C ILE A 37 -6.39 9.10 6.65
N ILE A 38 -5.76 8.08 7.24
CA ILE A 38 -6.33 7.30 8.32
C ILE A 38 -6.76 8.22 9.48
N GLU A 39 -5.91 9.15 9.92
CA GLU A 39 -6.21 10.06 11.04
C GLU A 39 -7.34 11.06 10.72
N ARG A 40 -7.54 11.41 9.44
CA ARG A 40 -8.66 12.26 8.99
C ARG A 40 -9.98 11.50 8.85
N SER A 41 -9.92 10.19 8.67
CA SER A 41 -11.08 9.30 8.56
C SER A 41 -11.55 8.90 9.95
N GLY A 42 -11.95 9.89 10.76
CA GLY A 42 -12.32 9.73 12.17
C GLY A 42 -13.67 9.04 12.41
N SER A 43 -13.97 7.94 11.73
CA SER A 43 -15.25 7.23 11.83
C SER A 43 -15.06 5.72 11.90
N ASN A 44 -15.89 5.09 12.74
CA ASN A 44 -15.74 3.74 13.28
C ASN A 44 -15.98 2.58 12.28
N GLU A 45 -15.93 2.79 10.97
CA GLU A 45 -16.22 1.71 10.00
C GLU A 45 -15.21 1.66 8.84
N ASN A 46 -14.74 0.45 8.53
CA ASN A 46 -13.94 0.13 7.34
C ASN A 46 -14.53 0.68 6.02
N ARG A 47 -15.84 0.96 5.99
CA ARG A 47 -16.55 1.42 4.80
C ARG A 47 -16.13 2.81 4.33
N ASP A 48 -15.64 3.68 5.20
CA ASP A 48 -15.43 5.08 4.84
C ASP A 48 -14.16 5.29 3.99
N ILE A 49 -13.12 4.49 4.19
CA ILE A 49 -11.89 4.56 3.38
C ILE A 49 -12.06 3.83 2.03
N TYR A 50 -12.77 2.70 2.03
CA TYR A 50 -12.89 1.83 0.86
C TYR A 50 -14.13 2.10 0.00
N GLY A 51 -15.13 2.80 0.54
CA GLY A 51 -16.30 3.25 -0.23
C GLY A 51 -15.95 4.28 -1.30
N ASP A 52 -15.01 5.18 -1.01
CA ASP A 52 -14.43 6.11 -1.97
C ASP A 52 -12.90 6.15 -1.86
N LEU A 53 -12.26 5.06 -2.30
CA LEU A 53 -10.81 4.90 -2.20
C LEU A 53 -10.05 6.08 -2.84
N PRO A 54 -9.40 6.96 -2.05
CA PRO A 54 -8.82 8.18 -2.56
C PRO A 54 -7.53 7.91 -3.34
N ILE A 55 -7.24 8.77 -4.32
CA ILE A 55 -5.96 8.79 -5.03
C ILE A 55 -4.94 9.58 -4.22
N LEU A 56 -3.84 8.94 -3.83
CA LEU A 56 -2.81 9.54 -2.97
C LEU A 56 -1.57 9.81 -3.79
N LYS A 57 -1.16 11.07 -3.86
CA LYS A 57 0.00 11.48 -4.66
C LYS A 57 1.15 11.86 -3.75
N THR A 58 2.33 11.39 -4.11
CA THR A 58 3.60 11.78 -3.50
C THR A 58 4.52 12.30 -4.59
N GLU A 59 5.75 12.66 -4.23
CA GLU A 59 6.75 13.11 -5.18
C GLU A 59 7.02 12.07 -6.29
N ARG A 60 7.11 10.79 -5.91
CA ARG A 60 7.51 9.68 -6.78
C ARG A 60 6.41 8.64 -7.06
N LEU A 61 5.39 8.56 -6.22
CA LEU A 61 4.37 7.51 -6.26
C LEU A 61 2.96 8.07 -6.34
N ILE A 62 2.07 7.33 -7.02
CA ILE A 62 0.62 7.52 -6.99
C ILE A 62 -0.01 6.23 -6.45
N LEU A 63 -0.78 6.34 -5.37
CA LEU A 63 -1.62 5.24 -4.88
C LEU A 63 -3.03 5.43 -5.44
N ARG A 64 -3.53 4.44 -6.17
CA ARG A 64 -4.83 4.52 -6.84
C ARG A 64 -5.54 3.17 -6.88
N LYS A 65 -6.81 3.16 -7.30
CA LYS A 65 -7.53 1.93 -7.65
C LYS A 65 -6.80 1.21 -8.78
N ILE A 66 -6.78 -0.12 -8.67
CA ILE A 66 -6.30 -1.04 -9.71
C ILE A 66 -7.37 -1.20 -10.79
N SER A 67 -6.94 -1.41 -12.02
CA SER A 67 -7.76 -1.61 -13.21
C SER A 67 -7.28 -2.80 -14.02
N LEU A 68 -8.07 -3.22 -15.02
CA LEU A 68 -7.67 -4.28 -15.95
C LEU A 68 -6.42 -3.94 -16.77
N ASP A 69 -6.13 -2.66 -16.98
CA ASP A 69 -4.91 -2.22 -17.69
C ASP A 69 -3.63 -2.56 -16.91
N ASP A 70 -3.75 -2.75 -15.58
CA ASP A 70 -2.63 -3.07 -14.70
C ASP A 70 -2.27 -4.56 -14.69
N VAL A 71 -3.06 -5.43 -15.31
CA VAL A 71 -2.90 -6.90 -15.25
C VAL A 71 -1.47 -7.35 -15.60
N ARG A 72 -0.87 -6.77 -16.64
CA ARG A 72 0.50 -7.14 -17.06
C ARG A 72 1.56 -6.68 -16.05
N ASP A 73 1.37 -5.49 -15.49
CA ASP A 73 2.29 -4.94 -14.50
C ASP A 73 2.17 -5.70 -13.17
N ILE A 74 0.95 -6.10 -12.78
CA ILE A 74 0.70 -6.97 -11.63
C ILE A 74 1.32 -8.35 -11.82
N HIS A 75 1.11 -8.97 -12.98
CA HIS A 75 1.66 -10.28 -13.28
C HIS A 75 3.19 -10.29 -13.18
N THR A 76 3.87 -9.18 -13.53
CA THR A 76 5.34 -9.06 -13.46
C THR A 76 5.89 -9.41 -12.07
N TYR A 77 5.19 -9.01 -11.00
CA TYR A 77 5.62 -9.35 -9.63
C TYR A 77 4.84 -10.52 -9.04
N ALA A 78 3.57 -10.71 -9.40
CA ALA A 78 2.74 -11.78 -8.86
C ALA A 78 3.14 -13.17 -9.38
N SER A 79 3.80 -13.25 -10.54
CA SER A 79 4.37 -14.50 -11.06
C SER A 79 5.71 -14.88 -10.44
N ASN A 80 6.29 -14.02 -9.58
CA ASN A 80 7.56 -14.29 -8.91
C ASN A 80 7.32 -14.97 -7.55
N PRO A 81 7.72 -16.23 -7.36
CA PRO A 81 7.52 -16.95 -6.09
C PRO A 81 8.17 -16.27 -4.88
N GLU A 82 9.25 -15.53 -5.08
CA GLU A 82 9.93 -14.78 -4.01
C GLU A 82 9.08 -13.62 -3.49
N VAL A 83 8.23 -13.05 -4.36
CA VAL A 83 7.28 -12.00 -3.97
C VAL A 83 6.04 -12.62 -3.33
N SER A 84 5.49 -13.68 -3.94
CA SER A 84 4.26 -14.31 -3.45
C SER A 84 4.43 -15.07 -2.12
N LYS A 85 5.67 -15.31 -1.66
CA LYS A 85 5.96 -15.97 -0.39
C LYS A 85 5.46 -15.17 0.84
N PHE A 86 5.29 -13.86 0.70
CA PHE A 86 4.99 -12.95 1.82
C PHE A 86 3.57 -12.36 1.77
N VAL A 87 2.71 -12.86 0.87
CA VAL A 87 1.36 -12.37 0.64
C VAL A 87 0.34 -13.51 0.77
N SER A 88 -0.94 -13.18 0.82
CA SER A 88 -2.04 -14.13 1.02
C SER A 88 -2.52 -14.82 -0.25
N TRP A 89 -2.04 -14.41 -1.43
CA TRP A 89 -2.38 -15.00 -2.73
C TRP A 89 -1.25 -15.89 -3.26
N ASP A 90 -1.62 -16.92 -4.02
CA ASP A 90 -0.68 -17.87 -4.63
C ASP A 90 0.11 -17.22 -5.78
N THR A 91 1.29 -17.76 -6.12
CA THR A 91 2.02 -17.32 -7.31
C THR A 91 1.14 -17.43 -8.56
N HIS A 92 0.97 -16.32 -9.28
CA HIS A 92 0.19 -16.29 -10.51
C HIS A 92 0.97 -17.00 -11.63
N ARG A 93 0.58 -18.23 -11.96
CA ARG A 93 1.25 -19.06 -12.97
C ARG A 93 0.87 -18.69 -14.41
N SER A 94 -0.15 -17.87 -14.60
CA SER A 94 -0.64 -17.44 -15.90
C SER A 94 -1.20 -16.02 -15.83
N ILE A 95 -1.30 -15.37 -16.99
CA ILE A 95 -1.94 -14.06 -17.07
C ILE A 95 -3.41 -14.12 -16.65
N GLY A 96 -4.10 -15.22 -16.96
CA GLY A 96 -5.49 -15.44 -16.56
C GLY A 96 -5.66 -15.48 -15.04
N ALA A 97 -4.73 -16.08 -14.30
CA ALA A 97 -4.77 -16.04 -12.83
C ALA A 97 -4.65 -14.60 -12.29
N THR A 98 -3.85 -13.75 -12.95
CA THR A 98 -3.79 -12.33 -12.61
C THR A 98 -5.07 -11.57 -12.98
N GLU A 99 -5.69 -11.88 -14.13
CA GLU A 99 -6.96 -11.28 -14.53
C GLU A 99 -8.08 -11.61 -13.53
N ASP A 100 -8.13 -12.85 -13.04
CA ASP A 100 -9.06 -13.29 -12.00
C ASP A 100 -8.83 -12.51 -10.69
N TYR A 101 -7.57 -12.36 -10.27
CA TYR A 101 -7.21 -11.58 -9.08
C TYR A 101 -7.58 -10.09 -9.21
N VAL A 102 -7.30 -9.47 -10.36
CA VAL A 102 -7.67 -8.07 -10.61
C VAL A 102 -9.19 -7.91 -10.63
N SER A 103 -9.91 -8.83 -11.26
CA SER A 103 -11.38 -8.84 -11.27
C SER A 103 -11.95 -8.96 -9.86
N PHE A 104 -11.35 -9.80 -9.01
CA PHE A 104 -11.70 -9.90 -7.60
C PHE A 104 -11.49 -8.58 -6.86
N ILE A 105 -10.34 -7.91 -7.04
CA ILE A 105 -10.09 -6.59 -6.43
C ILE A 105 -11.12 -5.55 -6.88
N MET A 106 -11.44 -5.51 -8.17
CA MET A 106 -12.45 -4.58 -8.70
C MET A 106 -13.83 -4.79 -8.09
N GLU A 107 -14.20 -6.06 -7.85
CA GLU A 107 -15.45 -6.40 -7.16
C GLU A 107 -15.43 -5.95 -5.69
N LEU A 108 -14.28 -6.01 -5.01
CA LEU A 108 -14.13 -5.47 -3.65
C LEU A 108 -14.34 -3.95 -3.64
N TYR A 109 -13.74 -3.21 -4.58
CA TYR A 109 -13.99 -1.77 -4.72
C TYR A 109 -15.48 -1.47 -4.94
N ARG A 110 -16.14 -2.26 -5.80
CA ARG A 110 -17.57 -2.07 -6.09
C ARG A 110 -18.45 -2.30 -4.85
N LYS A 111 -18.02 -3.18 -3.96
CA LYS A 111 -18.69 -3.48 -2.68
C LYS A 111 -18.29 -2.54 -1.53
N GLY A 112 -17.36 -1.61 -1.75
CA GLY A 112 -16.79 -0.77 -0.68
C GLY A 112 -16.07 -1.59 0.40
N MET A 113 -15.52 -2.74 0.02
CA MET A 113 -14.78 -3.63 0.90
C MET A 113 -13.28 -3.29 0.89
N ILE A 114 -12.57 -3.72 1.93
CA ILE A 114 -11.11 -3.64 2.01
C ILE A 114 -10.50 -4.22 0.74
N ALA A 115 -9.70 -3.41 0.05
CA ALA A 115 -9.09 -3.75 -1.23
C ALA A 115 -7.77 -2.98 -1.39
N PRO A 116 -6.75 -3.56 -2.03
CA PRO A 116 -5.45 -2.92 -2.12
C PRO A 116 -5.48 -1.64 -2.94
N TRP A 117 -4.64 -0.67 -2.59
CA TRP A 117 -4.19 0.33 -3.55
C TRP A 117 -3.15 -0.28 -4.47
N GLY A 118 -3.20 0.09 -5.73
CA GLY A 118 -2.08 -0.04 -6.64
C GLY A 118 -1.04 1.05 -6.34
N ILE A 119 0.23 0.68 -6.32
CA ILE A 119 1.37 1.59 -6.25
C ILE A 119 1.85 1.83 -7.68
N GLU A 120 1.58 3.02 -8.21
CA GLU A 120 2.12 3.46 -9.50
C GLU A 120 3.37 4.29 -9.30
N TYR A 121 4.41 4.01 -10.10
CA TYR A 121 5.60 4.86 -10.20
C TYR A 121 5.33 6.00 -11.18
N ARG A 122 5.53 7.23 -10.72
CA ARG A 122 5.09 8.43 -11.45
C ARG A 122 5.88 8.69 -12.73
N GLU A 123 7.13 8.25 -12.78
CA GLU A 123 8.05 8.56 -13.89
C GLU A 123 7.68 7.82 -15.18
N ASP A 124 7.23 6.57 -15.06
CA ASP A 124 6.87 5.71 -16.20
C ASP A 124 5.39 5.31 -16.22
N SER A 125 4.60 5.78 -15.26
CA SER A 125 3.17 5.45 -15.08
C SER A 125 2.90 3.95 -15.04
N ARG A 126 3.85 3.18 -14.49
CA ARG A 126 3.72 1.73 -14.33
C ARG A 126 3.29 1.36 -12.93
N LEU A 127 2.46 0.32 -12.83
CA LEU A 127 2.18 -0.29 -11.55
C LEU A 127 3.41 -1.09 -11.09
N ILE A 128 3.97 -0.74 -9.95
CA ILE A 128 5.16 -1.39 -9.38
C ILE A 128 4.84 -2.23 -8.16
N GLY A 129 3.58 -2.26 -7.73
CA GLY A 129 3.17 -3.05 -6.58
C GLY A 129 1.77 -2.72 -6.05
N THR A 130 1.47 -3.25 -4.87
CA THR A 130 0.23 -3.03 -4.14
C THR A 130 0.48 -2.79 -2.67
N ILE A 131 -0.43 -2.06 -2.02
CA ILE A 131 -0.41 -1.78 -0.58
C ILE A 131 -1.82 -1.80 0.00
N ASP A 132 -2.00 -2.41 1.17
CA ASP A 132 -3.29 -2.55 1.83
C ASP A 132 -3.18 -2.65 3.35
N PHE A 133 -4.33 -2.66 4.03
CA PHE A 133 -4.38 -3.01 5.46
C PHE A 133 -4.54 -4.52 5.60
N VAL A 134 -3.54 -5.16 6.21
CA VAL A 134 -3.61 -6.58 6.64
C VAL A 134 -4.50 -6.70 7.87
N SER A 135 -4.42 -5.72 8.77
CA SER A 135 -5.27 -5.63 9.97
C SER A 135 -5.61 -4.17 10.22
N TRP A 136 -6.89 -3.90 10.49
CA TRP A 136 -7.40 -2.58 10.84
C TRP A 136 -8.19 -2.70 12.15
N LYS A 137 -7.63 -2.19 13.26
CA LYS A 137 -8.23 -2.25 14.61
C LYS A 137 -8.28 -0.85 15.25
N PRO A 138 -9.23 0.01 14.83
CA PRO A 138 -9.38 1.37 15.34
C PRO A 138 -9.52 1.44 16.85
N GLU A 139 -10.22 0.49 17.45
CA GLU A 139 -10.48 0.40 18.90
C GLU A 139 -9.19 0.25 19.70
N HIS A 140 -8.20 -0.41 19.10
CA HIS A 140 -6.87 -0.61 19.67
C HIS A 140 -5.83 0.35 19.08
N LYS A 141 -6.27 1.33 18.29
CA LYS A 141 -5.42 2.27 17.58
C LYS A 141 -4.23 1.58 16.91
N THR A 142 -4.50 0.47 16.25
CA THR A 142 -3.46 -0.35 15.63
C THR A 142 -3.90 -0.71 14.23
N ALA A 143 -2.97 -0.55 13.29
CA ALA A 143 -3.13 -1.01 11.93
C ALA A 143 -1.84 -1.71 11.49
N GLU A 144 -2.01 -2.73 10.67
CA GLU A 144 -0.93 -3.42 9.99
C GLU A 144 -1.08 -3.18 8.49
N ILE A 145 0.01 -2.77 7.86
CA ILE A 145 0.06 -2.47 6.44
C ILE A 145 0.91 -3.53 5.76
N GLY A 146 0.36 -4.14 4.72
CA GLY A 146 1.05 -5.07 3.84
C GLY A 146 1.37 -4.39 2.52
N TYR A 147 2.49 -4.75 1.89
CA TYR A 147 2.78 -4.34 0.53
C TYR A 147 3.48 -5.44 -0.25
N ALA A 148 3.24 -5.47 -1.56
CA ALA A 148 3.97 -6.27 -2.52
C ALA A 148 4.61 -5.33 -3.54
N LEU A 149 5.90 -5.52 -3.84
CA LEU A 149 6.61 -4.71 -4.82
C LEU A 149 7.27 -5.62 -5.85
N SER A 150 7.28 -5.17 -7.10
CA SER A 150 8.06 -5.78 -8.16
C SER A 150 9.53 -5.73 -7.83
N LYS A 151 10.22 -6.87 -7.88
CA LYS A 151 11.67 -6.94 -7.69
C LYS A 151 12.41 -6.27 -8.84
N ASP A 152 11.95 -6.51 -10.06
CA ASP A 152 12.62 -6.07 -11.29
C ASP A 152 12.37 -4.59 -11.60
N ARG A 153 11.22 -4.07 -11.17
CA ARG A 153 10.82 -2.67 -11.36
C ARG A 153 10.79 -1.89 -10.05
N ASN A 154 11.64 -2.25 -9.08
CA ASN A 154 11.75 -1.51 -7.84
C ASN A 154 12.70 -0.30 -8.03
N PRO A 155 12.21 0.95 -8.16
CA PRO A 155 13.08 2.12 -8.24
C PRO A 155 13.80 2.42 -6.92
N PHE A 156 13.52 1.64 -5.85
CA PHE A 156 14.10 1.78 -4.53
C PHE A 156 15.06 0.64 -4.18
N ALA A 157 15.28 -0.33 -5.07
CA ALA A 157 16.29 -1.36 -4.85
C ALA A 157 17.68 -0.72 -4.86
N ILE A 158 18.42 -0.89 -3.76
CA ILE A 158 19.84 -0.53 -3.71
C ILE A 158 20.58 -1.59 -4.54
N GLN A 159 21.21 -1.17 -5.64
CA GLN A 159 22.10 -2.02 -6.44
C GLN A 159 23.38 -2.36 -5.68
#